data_AF-A0AA45Z367-F1
#
_entry.id   AF-A0AA45Z367-F1
#
_cell.length_a   1.000
_cell.length_b   1.000
_cell.length_c   1.000
_cell.angle_alpha   90.00
_cell.angle_beta   90.00
_cell.angle_gamma   90.00
#
_symmetry.space_group_name_H-M   'P 1'
#
loop_
_entity.id
_entity.type
_entity.pdbx_description
1 polymer ?
#
loop_
_entity_poly.entity_id
_entity_poly.type
_entity_poly.pdbx_seq_one_letter_code
_entity_poly.pdbx_strand_id
1 'polypeptide(L)'
;MRSSPTDSAILHDPRRVLRKRLSDFVTRVPHPWHGAMRSLLDVFREHDWHVFVFGGTLRDLLAVSATAAPRDVDLVVAGATGPALRAAFSRELVRVNRFGGLHLQVQKLPVDIWTLESTWAFQQKLVHGGDFAHLPRTTFLNVEAVAAELDTRKGRARRVYGEPFFRAVREQVLDINLEENPYAGLCVVRSLLTARKLHYALGPRLARYVAHHGSRIDAAELEAIQLSHYGRIRLDRDQLMRLIRIVSGKRMATRPRPVELPRVRQLEWKLPRPQQLDWHSREWRSTSREAPIFQSTG
;
A
#
# COMPACT_ATOMS: atom_id res chain seq x y z
N MET A 1 6.26 -14.03 -22.89
CA MET A 1 4.90 -14.18 -22.31
C MET A 1 4.94 -15.17 -21.16
N ARG A 2 4.83 -14.70 -19.91
CA ARG A 2 4.11 -15.35 -18.80
C ARG A 2 3.66 -14.20 -17.90
N SER A 3 2.38 -13.87 -17.95
CA SER A 3 1.66 -13.23 -16.85
C SER A 3 1.85 -14.10 -15.62
N SER A 4 2.03 -13.52 -14.43
CA SER A 4 1.94 -14.33 -13.21
C SER A 4 0.62 -15.07 -13.26
N PRO A 5 0.59 -16.41 -13.21
CA PRO A 5 -0.66 -17.14 -13.29
C PRO A 5 -1.43 -16.79 -12.03
N THR A 6 -2.44 -15.94 -12.16
CA THR A 6 -3.48 -15.86 -11.16
C THR A 6 -4.00 -17.29 -11.02
N ASP A 7 -3.75 -17.89 -9.87
CA ASP A 7 -4.01 -19.29 -9.56
C ASP A 7 -5.42 -19.67 -10.05
N SER A 8 -5.58 -20.79 -10.75
CA SER A 8 -6.86 -21.16 -11.39
C SER A 8 -8.03 -21.13 -10.40
N ALA A 9 -7.76 -21.46 -9.14
CA ALA A 9 -8.71 -21.37 -8.03
C ALA A 9 -9.16 -19.92 -7.71
N ILE A 10 -8.27 -18.93 -7.82
CA ILE A 10 -8.58 -17.51 -7.60
C ILE A 10 -9.48 -17.00 -8.73
N LEU A 11 -9.26 -17.43 -9.97
CA LEU A 11 -10.10 -17.02 -11.09
C LEU A 11 -11.53 -17.59 -10.96
N HIS A 12 -11.66 -18.83 -10.49
CA HIS A 12 -12.95 -19.50 -10.32
C HIS A 12 -13.75 -18.98 -9.12
N ASP A 13 -13.15 -18.92 -7.93
CA ASP A 13 -13.84 -18.47 -6.71
C ASP A 13 -12.89 -17.72 -5.77
N PRO A 14 -12.60 -16.44 -6.06
CA PRO A 14 -11.66 -15.66 -5.28
C PRO A 14 -12.15 -15.42 -3.84
N ARG A 15 -13.47 -15.44 -3.61
CA ARG A 15 -14.07 -15.26 -2.29
C ARG A 15 -13.76 -16.45 -1.38
N ARG A 16 -13.95 -17.67 -1.88
CA ARG A 16 -13.62 -18.90 -1.13
C ARG A 16 -12.12 -18.97 -0.84
N VAL A 17 -11.27 -18.63 -1.80
CA VAL A 17 -9.82 -18.60 -1.58
C VAL A 17 -9.45 -17.58 -0.50
N LEU A 18 -9.98 -16.36 -0.56
CA LEU A 18 -9.71 -15.34 0.46
C LEU A 18 -10.15 -15.79 1.84
N ARG A 19 -11.36 -16.38 1.98
CA ARG A 19 -11.83 -16.91 3.26
C ARG A 19 -10.87 -17.93 3.85
N LYS A 20 -10.40 -18.88 3.03
CA LYS A 20 -9.45 -19.89 3.47
C LYS A 20 -8.13 -19.25 3.91
N ARG A 21 -7.55 -18.40 3.07
CA ARG A 21 -6.24 -17.77 3.35
C ARG A 21 -6.29 -16.86 4.59
N LEU A 22 -7.40 -16.15 4.80
CA LEU A 22 -7.58 -15.37 6.02
C LEU A 22 -7.76 -16.26 7.26
N SER A 23 -8.51 -17.36 7.17
CA SER A 23 -8.56 -18.32 8.28
C SER A 23 -7.17 -18.88 8.59
N ASP A 24 -6.39 -19.26 7.59
CA ASP A 24 -5.02 -19.75 7.78
C ASP A 24 -4.13 -18.65 8.43
N PHE A 25 -4.25 -17.38 8.00
CA PHE A 25 -3.53 -16.26 8.58
C PHE A 25 -3.83 -16.06 10.08
N VAL A 26 -5.09 -16.28 10.48
CA VAL A 26 -5.56 -16.09 11.86
C VAL A 26 -5.26 -17.30 12.75
N THR A 27 -5.46 -18.53 12.26
CA THR A 27 -5.50 -19.73 13.10
C THR A 27 -4.36 -20.73 12.88
N ARG A 28 -3.61 -20.64 11.78
CA ARG A 28 -2.61 -21.67 11.46
C ARG A 28 -1.43 -21.61 12.42
N VAL A 29 -0.95 -22.80 12.81
CA VAL A 29 0.29 -22.97 13.57
C VAL A 29 1.24 -23.87 12.77
N PRO A 30 2.54 -23.53 12.65
CA PRO A 30 3.13 -22.25 13.04
C PRO A 30 2.77 -21.13 12.04
N HIS A 31 2.47 -19.94 12.56
CA HIS A 31 2.39 -18.71 11.77
C HIS A 31 2.99 -17.55 12.60
N PRO A 32 3.84 -16.68 12.03
CA PRO A 32 4.56 -15.65 12.80
C PRO A 32 3.63 -14.70 13.58
N TRP A 33 2.41 -14.50 13.08
CA TRP A 33 1.43 -13.56 13.65
C TRP A 33 0.39 -14.23 14.54
N HIS A 34 0.45 -15.55 14.73
CA HIS A 34 -0.55 -16.30 15.49
C HIS A 34 -0.64 -15.85 16.96
N GLY A 35 0.49 -15.48 17.58
CA GLY A 35 0.50 -14.88 18.92
C GLY A 35 -0.31 -13.58 18.97
N ALA A 36 0.02 -12.63 18.11
CA ALA A 36 -0.67 -11.34 18.04
C ALA A 36 -2.16 -11.48 17.70
N MET A 37 -2.52 -12.36 16.75
CA MET A 37 -3.93 -12.61 16.39
C MET A 37 -4.73 -13.16 17.55
N ARG A 38 -4.18 -14.06 18.37
CA ARG A 38 -4.87 -14.56 19.57
C ARG A 38 -5.09 -13.46 20.59
N SER A 39 -4.05 -12.68 20.93
CA SER A 39 -4.18 -11.57 21.87
C SER A 39 -5.26 -10.56 21.44
N LEU A 40 -5.34 -10.24 20.14
CA LEU A 40 -6.40 -9.40 19.59
C LEU A 40 -7.79 -10.04 19.74
N LEU A 41 -7.93 -11.32 19.34
CA LEU A 41 -9.19 -12.04 19.40
C LEU A 41 -9.72 -12.20 20.83
N ASP A 42 -8.83 -12.40 21.80
CA ASP A 42 -9.21 -12.53 23.21
C ASP A 42 -9.86 -11.22 23.71
N VAL A 43 -9.23 -10.07 23.45
CA VAL A 43 -9.79 -8.74 23.78
C VAL A 43 -11.12 -8.50 23.07
N PHE A 44 -11.21 -8.82 21.78
CA PHE A 44 -12.44 -8.59 21.01
C PHE A 44 -13.61 -9.44 21.51
N ARG A 45 -13.34 -10.68 21.93
CA ARG A 45 -14.37 -11.59 22.48
C ARG A 45 -14.79 -11.19 23.89
N GLU A 46 -13.85 -10.75 24.73
CA GLU A 46 -14.14 -10.25 26.07
C GLU A 46 -15.12 -9.08 26.05
N HIS A 47 -14.99 -8.20 25.06
CA HIS A 47 -15.86 -7.02 24.91
C HIS A 47 -17.06 -7.20 23.96
N ASP A 48 -17.27 -8.39 23.40
CA ASP A 48 -18.29 -8.68 22.36
C ASP A 48 -18.23 -7.70 21.16
N TRP A 49 -17.02 -7.36 20.73
CA TRP A 49 -16.80 -6.46 19.61
C TRP A 49 -16.81 -7.20 18.26
N HIS A 50 -17.50 -6.61 17.28
CA HIS A 50 -17.48 -7.11 15.91
C HIS A 50 -16.32 -6.48 15.14
N VAL A 51 -15.41 -7.32 14.63
CA VAL A 51 -14.17 -6.83 13.99
C VAL A 51 -14.05 -7.33 12.56
N PHE A 52 -13.68 -6.43 11.66
CA PHE A 52 -13.37 -6.75 10.26
C PHE A 52 -11.93 -6.34 9.95
N VAL A 53 -11.21 -7.21 9.23
CA VAL A 53 -9.98 -6.85 8.52
C VAL A 53 -10.37 -6.09 7.27
N PHE A 54 -9.63 -5.03 6.96
CA PHE A 54 -9.94 -4.13 5.85
C PHE A 54 -8.75 -3.94 4.90
N GLY A 55 -9.02 -3.75 3.61
CA GLY A 55 -8.03 -3.24 2.67
C GLY A 55 -6.81 -4.13 2.40
N GLY A 56 -5.62 -3.57 2.64
CA GLY A 56 -4.36 -4.03 2.06
C GLY A 56 -3.91 -5.44 2.47
N THR A 57 -4.24 -5.86 3.70
CA THR A 57 -3.93 -7.22 4.18
C THR A 57 -4.68 -8.26 3.36
N LEU A 58 -5.98 -8.05 3.13
CA LEU A 58 -6.82 -8.98 2.35
C LEU A 58 -6.40 -9.03 0.88
N ARG A 59 -6.05 -7.87 0.31
CA ARG A 59 -5.46 -7.77 -1.03
C ARG A 59 -4.21 -8.64 -1.14
N ASP A 60 -3.29 -8.51 -0.20
CA ASP A 60 -2.01 -9.21 -0.26
C ASP A 60 -2.19 -10.73 -0.09
N LEU A 61 -3.06 -11.15 0.83
CA LEU A 61 -3.41 -12.56 1.04
C LEU A 61 -3.96 -13.20 -0.23
N LEU A 62 -4.76 -12.50 -1.03
CA LEU A 62 -5.33 -13.06 -2.25
C LEU A 62 -4.41 -12.89 -3.48
N ALA A 63 -3.96 -11.66 -3.75
CA ALA A 63 -3.35 -11.26 -5.01
C ALA A 63 -1.81 -11.29 -5.02
N VAL A 64 -1.16 -11.44 -3.87
CA VAL A 64 0.30 -11.48 -3.76
C VAL A 64 0.77 -12.87 -3.33
N SER A 65 0.41 -13.30 -2.12
CA SER A 65 0.75 -14.62 -1.59
C SER A 65 -0.11 -14.92 -0.36
N ALA A 66 -0.45 -16.20 -0.16
CA ALA A 66 -1.12 -16.67 1.05
C ALA A 66 -0.30 -16.43 2.34
N THR A 67 1.01 -16.25 2.21
CA THR A 67 1.95 -16.02 3.32
C THR A 67 2.55 -14.61 3.28
N ALA A 68 1.95 -13.69 2.51
CA ALA A 68 2.42 -12.31 2.43
C ALA A 68 2.46 -11.69 3.84
N ALA A 69 3.63 -11.18 4.23
CA ALA A 69 3.76 -10.44 5.47
C ALA A 69 3.06 -9.07 5.32
N PRO A 70 2.05 -8.76 6.14
CA PRO A 70 1.42 -7.45 6.10
C PRO A 70 2.41 -6.38 6.57
N ARG A 71 2.33 -5.18 5.98
CA ARG A 71 2.99 -4.00 6.56
C ARG A 71 2.36 -3.67 7.92
N ASP A 72 1.04 -3.74 7.91
CA ASP A 72 0.11 -3.42 8.97
C ASP A 72 -1.19 -4.18 8.71
N VAL A 73 -1.94 -4.47 9.78
CA VAL A 73 -3.29 -5.01 9.69
C VAL A 73 -4.28 -3.91 10.07
N ASP A 74 -5.08 -3.49 9.09
CA ASP A 74 -6.19 -2.56 9.30
C ASP A 74 -7.40 -3.30 9.87
N LEU A 75 -7.85 -2.89 11.06
CA LEU A 75 -9.00 -3.46 11.77
C LEU A 75 -10.07 -2.38 12.02
N VAL A 76 -11.31 -2.71 11.67
CA VAL A 76 -12.46 -1.84 11.92
C VAL A 76 -13.40 -2.52 12.90
N VAL A 77 -13.79 -1.80 13.95
CA VAL A 77 -14.53 -2.35 15.08
C VAL A 77 -15.90 -1.69 15.21
N ALA A 78 -16.96 -2.50 15.35
CA ALA A 78 -18.28 -2.03 15.74
C ALA A 78 -18.63 -2.53 17.15
N GLY A 79 -19.41 -1.74 17.89
CA GLY A 79 -19.74 -2.00 19.30
C GLY A 79 -18.72 -1.42 20.29
N ALA A 80 -17.74 -0.65 19.82
CA ALA A 80 -16.72 0.00 20.64
C ALA A 80 -16.77 1.51 20.48
N THR A 81 -16.43 2.25 21.54
CA THR A 81 -16.10 3.68 21.45
C THR A 81 -14.59 3.86 21.29
N GLY A 82 -14.15 4.99 20.73
CA GLY A 82 -12.73 5.33 20.66
C GLY A 82 -12.01 5.27 22.02
N PRO A 83 -12.57 5.82 23.11
CA PRO A 83 -12.03 5.65 24.45
C PRO A 83 -11.95 4.20 24.93
N ALA A 84 -12.96 3.38 24.64
CA ALA A 84 -12.95 1.96 25.02
C ALA A 84 -11.83 1.19 24.28
N LEU A 85 -11.67 1.42 22.97
CA LEU A 85 -10.54 0.86 22.21
C LEU A 85 -9.20 1.27 22.81
N ARG A 86 -9.05 2.57 23.16
CA ARG A 86 -7.81 3.09 23.75
C ARG A 86 -7.50 2.45 25.10
N ALA A 87 -8.51 2.26 25.94
CA ALA A 87 -8.34 1.64 27.25
C ALA A 87 -7.89 0.17 27.10
N ALA A 88 -8.58 -0.59 26.25
CA ALA A 88 -8.30 -2.00 25.99
C ALA A 88 -6.90 -2.24 25.41
N PHE A 89 -6.40 -1.34 24.56
CA PHE A 89 -5.09 -1.46 23.91
C PHE A 89 -4.05 -0.45 24.42
N SER A 90 -4.19 -0.01 25.67
CA SER A 90 -3.32 1.05 26.23
C SER A 90 -1.84 0.65 26.29
N ARG A 91 -1.53 -0.64 26.42
CA ARG A 91 -0.16 -1.16 26.48
C ARG A 91 0.50 -1.28 25.11
N GLU A 92 -0.30 -1.56 24.08
CA GLU A 92 0.14 -1.74 22.70
C GLU A 92 0.11 -0.43 21.91
N LEU A 93 -0.50 0.62 22.44
CA LEU A 93 -0.68 1.91 21.77
C LEU A 93 0.66 2.60 21.51
N VAL A 94 0.96 2.83 20.22
CA VAL A 94 2.12 3.60 19.77
C VAL A 94 1.73 5.05 19.56
N ARG A 95 0.63 5.31 18.85
CA ARG A 95 0.16 6.67 18.55
C ARG A 95 -1.30 6.68 18.14
N VAL A 96 -1.86 7.89 18.08
CA VAL A 96 -3.22 8.16 17.62
C VAL A 96 -3.15 9.02 16.38
N ASN A 97 -3.87 8.66 15.33
CA ASN A 97 -3.94 9.50 14.14
C ASN A 97 -4.95 10.66 14.33
N ARG A 98 -4.93 11.63 13.41
CA ARG A 98 -5.82 12.81 13.46
C ARG A 98 -7.32 12.50 13.37
N PHE A 99 -7.67 11.27 12.98
CA PHE A 99 -9.06 10.79 12.87
C PHE A 99 -9.47 9.94 14.08
N GLY A 100 -8.63 9.87 15.12
CA GLY A 100 -8.89 9.10 16.33
C GLY A 100 -8.61 7.59 16.22
N GLY A 101 -8.12 7.12 15.08
CA GLY A 101 -7.64 5.73 14.93
C GLY A 101 -6.35 5.51 15.70
N LEU A 102 -6.19 4.30 16.24
CA LEU A 102 -5.05 3.88 17.03
C LEU A 102 -4.06 3.12 16.15
N HIS A 103 -2.79 3.46 16.26
CA HIS A 103 -1.69 2.66 15.76
C HIS A 103 -1.12 1.86 16.91
N LEU A 104 -1.19 0.53 16.82
CA LEU A 104 -0.77 -0.40 17.85
C LEU A 104 0.42 -1.23 17.38
N GLN A 105 1.23 -1.68 18.34
CA GLN A 105 2.26 -2.69 18.16
C GLN A 105 1.90 -3.92 18.99
N VAL A 106 1.17 -4.86 18.41
CA VAL A 106 0.78 -6.10 19.09
C VAL A 106 1.85 -7.16 18.86
N GLN A 107 2.71 -7.36 19.87
CA GLN A 107 3.94 -8.13 19.72
C GLN A 107 4.79 -7.55 18.56
N LYS A 108 5.04 -8.32 17.49
CA LYS A 108 5.77 -7.87 16.30
C LYS A 108 4.85 -7.35 15.17
N LEU A 109 3.53 -7.39 15.35
CA LEU A 109 2.57 -7.04 14.32
C LEU A 109 2.08 -5.59 14.48
N PRO A 110 2.34 -4.70 13.49
CA PRO A 110 1.70 -3.39 13.45
C PRO A 110 0.21 -3.52 13.10
N VAL A 111 -0.63 -2.81 13.83
CA VAL A 111 -2.09 -2.83 13.67
C VAL A 111 -2.62 -1.40 13.66
N ASP A 112 -3.37 -1.04 12.63
CA ASP A 112 -4.16 0.19 12.62
C ASP A 112 -5.61 -0.18 12.95
N ILE A 113 -6.17 0.40 14.02
CA ILE A 113 -7.51 0.05 14.50
C ILE A 113 -8.36 1.29 14.76
N TRP A 114 -9.62 1.27 14.34
CA TRP A 114 -10.56 2.37 14.58
C TRP A 114 -12.00 1.85 14.64
N THR A 115 -12.93 2.69 15.13
CA THR A 115 -14.35 2.32 15.18
C THR A 115 -15.00 2.49 13.81
N LEU A 116 -16.03 1.71 13.52
CA LEU A 116 -16.72 1.78 12.24
C LEU A 116 -17.26 3.18 11.96
N GLU A 117 -17.82 3.82 12.98
CA GLU A 117 -18.40 5.16 12.94
C GLU A 117 -17.34 6.26 12.71
N SER A 118 -16.09 6.01 13.10
CA SER A 118 -14.98 6.95 12.88
C SER A 118 -14.32 6.81 11.51
N THR A 119 -14.80 5.91 10.66
CA THR A 119 -14.32 5.79 9.28
C THR A 119 -14.52 7.12 8.55
N TRP A 120 -13.42 7.71 8.06
CA TRP A 120 -13.41 9.07 7.51
C TRP A 120 -14.49 9.30 6.44
N ALA A 121 -14.63 8.40 5.46
CA ALA A 121 -15.61 8.56 4.39
C ALA A 121 -17.07 8.53 4.88
N PHE A 122 -17.37 7.84 5.99
CA PHE A 122 -18.68 7.89 6.63
C PHE A 122 -18.88 9.21 7.37
N GLN A 123 -17.88 9.68 8.12
CA GLN A 123 -17.93 10.98 8.80
C GLN A 123 -18.12 12.14 7.83
N GLN A 124 -17.48 12.08 6.66
CA GLN A 124 -17.63 13.08 5.60
C GLN A 124 -18.88 12.88 4.74
N LYS A 125 -19.72 11.87 5.04
CA LYS A 125 -20.93 11.52 4.29
C LYS A 125 -20.69 11.26 2.79
N LEU A 126 -19.49 10.83 2.43
CA LEU A 126 -19.10 10.49 1.05
C LEU A 126 -19.65 9.11 0.65
N VAL A 127 -19.84 8.24 1.63
CA VAL A 127 -20.52 6.96 1.45
C VAL A 127 -21.71 6.91 2.39
N HIS A 128 -22.89 6.71 1.83
CA HIS A 128 -24.11 6.44 2.60
C HIS A 128 -24.16 4.97 3.01
N GLY A 129 -24.52 4.73 4.27
CA GLY A 129 -24.42 3.43 4.94
C GLY A 129 -23.31 3.46 5.99
N GLY A 130 -23.52 2.75 7.11
CA GLY A 130 -22.64 2.77 8.28
C GLY A 130 -22.33 1.37 8.81
N ASP A 131 -22.40 0.36 7.95
CA ASP A 131 -22.10 -1.02 8.29
C ASP A 131 -20.84 -1.54 7.54
N PHE A 132 -20.41 -2.75 7.89
CA PHE A 132 -19.25 -3.40 7.25
C PHE A 132 -19.44 -3.71 5.76
N ALA A 133 -20.67 -3.80 5.25
CA ALA A 133 -20.93 -4.04 3.84
C ALA A 133 -20.65 -2.79 2.98
N HIS A 134 -20.76 -1.60 3.59
CA HIS A 134 -20.44 -0.32 2.96
C HIS A 134 -18.97 0.06 3.06
N LEU A 135 -18.23 -0.51 4.03
CA LEU A 135 -16.82 -0.20 4.29
C LEU A 135 -15.92 -0.33 3.03
N PRO A 136 -16.03 -1.36 2.16
CA PRO A 136 -15.30 -1.43 0.89
C PRO A 136 -15.45 -0.22 -0.03
N ARG A 137 -16.55 0.54 0.04
CA ARG A 137 -16.79 1.70 -0.83
C ARG A 137 -15.95 2.92 -0.42
N THR A 138 -15.28 2.86 0.73
CA THR A 138 -14.53 3.97 1.32
C THR A 138 -13.07 4.05 0.85
N THR A 139 -12.56 3.01 0.17
CA THR A 139 -11.16 2.99 -0.27
C THR A 139 -10.95 3.77 -1.56
N PHE A 140 -9.77 4.39 -1.71
CA PHE A 140 -9.40 5.06 -2.96
C PHE A 140 -9.25 4.07 -4.13
N LEU A 141 -8.60 2.93 -3.91
CA LEU A 141 -8.35 1.92 -4.95
C LEU A 141 -9.33 0.76 -4.86
N ASN A 142 -9.79 0.26 -6.02
CA ASN A 142 -10.65 -0.92 -6.12
C ASN A 142 -9.99 -2.19 -5.57
N VAL A 143 -8.67 -2.34 -5.71
CA VAL A 143 -7.93 -3.49 -5.14
C VAL A 143 -7.83 -3.46 -3.61
N GLU A 144 -8.24 -2.36 -2.98
CA GLU A 144 -8.32 -2.25 -1.52
C GLU A 144 -9.79 -2.30 -1.05
N ALA A 145 -10.76 -2.33 -1.97
CA ALA A 145 -12.19 -2.33 -1.68
C ALA A 145 -12.68 -3.71 -1.22
N VAL A 146 -12.18 -4.17 -0.07
CA VAL A 146 -12.54 -5.45 0.53
C VAL A 146 -12.49 -5.39 2.05
N ALA A 147 -13.47 -6.02 2.68
CA ALA A 147 -13.58 -6.18 4.13
C ALA A 147 -13.99 -7.62 4.45
N ALA A 148 -13.41 -8.21 5.49
CA ALA A 148 -13.73 -9.56 5.92
C ALA A 148 -13.79 -9.63 7.45
N GLU A 149 -14.84 -10.25 7.97
CA GLU A 149 -15.01 -10.51 9.40
C GLU A 149 -13.76 -11.23 9.92
N LEU A 150 -13.14 -10.76 11.01
CA LEU A 150 -11.89 -11.32 11.56
C LEU A 150 -12.14 -12.56 12.41
N ASP A 151 -13.16 -12.51 13.28
CA ASP A 151 -13.53 -13.63 14.14
C ASP A 151 -14.79 -14.31 13.64
N THR A 152 -14.74 -15.64 13.51
CA THR A 152 -15.86 -16.43 13.02
C THR A 152 -16.09 -17.61 13.92
N ARG A 153 -17.34 -17.79 14.37
CA ARG A 153 -17.74 -19.01 15.06
C ARG A 153 -17.51 -20.23 14.18
N LYS A 154 -17.05 -21.34 14.78
CA LYS A 154 -16.82 -22.61 14.09
C LYS A 154 -18.10 -23.03 13.35
N GLY A 155 -17.96 -23.42 12.08
CA GLY A 155 -19.08 -23.85 11.23
C GLY A 155 -19.81 -22.73 10.49
N ARG A 156 -19.58 -21.44 10.80
CA ARG A 156 -20.16 -20.32 10.05
C ARG A 156 -19.19 -19.84 8.95
N ALA A 157 -19.74 -19.59 7.77
CA ALA A 157 -18.97 -18.94 6.71
C ALA A 157 -18.62 -17.49 7.08
N ARG A 158 -17.33 -17.15 6.98
CA ARG A 158 -16.82 -15.78 7.18
C ARG A 158 -17.53 -14.78 6.25
N ARG A 159 -18.05 -13.70 6.82
CA ARG A 159 -18.60 -12.58 6.02
C ARG A 159 -17.46 -11.87 5.29
N VAL A 160 -17.67 -11.61 4.00
CA VAL A 160 -16.70 -10.94 3.12
C VAL A 160 -17.48 -10.04 2.17
N TYR A 161 -17.07 -8.78 2.09
CA TYR A 161 -17.62 -7.76 1.20
C TYR A 161 -16.49 -7.20 0.33
N GLY A 162 -16.74 -6.99 -0.96
CA GLY A 162 -15.71 -6.41 -1.83
C GLY A 162 -15.82 -6.76 -3.31
N GLU A 163 -17.01 -6.65 -3.91
CA GLU A 163 -17.15 -6.96 -5.33
C GLU A 163 -16.19 -6.16 -6.25
N PRO A 164 -15.94 -4.85 -6.02
CA PRO A 164 -14.94 -4.11 -6.80
C PRO A 164 -13.53 -4.72 -6.70
N PHE A 165 -13.14 -5.22 -5.53
CA PHE A 165 -11.87 -5.92 -5.33
C PHE A 165 -11.80 -7.23 -6.11
N PHE A 166 -12.82 -8.08 -6.01
CA PHE A 166 -12.81 -9.36 -6.73
C PHE A 166 -12.81 -9.16 -8.25
N ARG A 167 -13.52 -8.15 -8.74
CA ARG A 167 -13.45 -7.74 -10.15
C ARG A 167 -12.04 -7.32 -10.54
N ALA A 168 -11.41 -6.43 -9.75
CA ALA A 168 -10.05 -5.96 -10.01
C ALA A 168 -9.03 -7.11 -10.06
N VAL A 169 -9.17 -8.12 -9.21
CA VAL A 169 -8.29 -9.31 -9.19
C VAL A 169 -8.47 -10.16 -10.45
N ARG A 170 -9.72 -10.36 -10.91
CA ARG A 170 -10.00 -11.13 -12.14
C ARG A 170 -9.52 -10.41 -13.39
N GLU A 171 -9.79 -9.11 -13.48
CA GLU A 171 -9.46 -8.28 -14.64
C GLU A 171 -7.99 -7.84 -14.66
N GLN A 172 -7.30 -7.93 -13.52
CA GLN A 172 -5.95 -7.39 -13.32
C GLN A 172 -5.86 -5.90 -13.65
N VAL A 173 -6.92 -5.15 -13.28
CA VAL A 173 -7.05 -3.70 -13.51
C VAL A 173 -7.21 -2.98 -12.17
N LEU A 174 -6.24 -2.11 -11.88
CA LEU A 174 -6.26 -1.18 -10.76
C LEU A 174 -6.96 0.11 -11.19
N ASP A 175 -8.07 0.48 -10.54
CA ASP A 175 -8.77 1.74 -10.83
C ASP A 175 -9.30 2.41 -9.55
N ILE A 176 -9.80 3.64 -9.70
CA ILE A 176 -10.39 4.42 -8.61
C ILE A 176 -11.72 3.81 -8.19
N ASN A 177 -11.89 3.62 -6.88
CA ASN A 177 -13.13 3.22 -6.22
C ASN A 177 -13.87 4.45 -5.65
N LEU A 178 -13.25 5.20 -4.74
CA LEU A 178 -13.71 6.50 -4.24
C LEU A 178 -12.66 7.56 -4.53
N GLU A 179 -13.00 8.63 -5.26
CA GLU A 179 -12.00 9.58 -5.77
C GLU A 179 -11.63 10.65 -4.74
N GLU A 180 -12.61 11.05 -3.93
CA GLU A 180 -12.52 12.06 -2.90
C GLU A 180 -11.46 11.66 -1.86
N ASN A 181 -10.36 12.41 -1.86
CA ASN A 181 -9.26 12.17 -0.94
C ASN A 181 -8.50 13.49 -0.69
N PRO A 182 -8.18 13.83 0.57
CA PRO A 182 -7.44 15.05 0.87
C PRO A 182 -5.95 15.00 0.43
N TYR A 183 -5.44 13.87 -0.05
CA TYR A 183 -4.01 13.63 -0.27
C TYR A 183 -3.70 13.10 -1.67
N ALA A 184 -3.87 13.94 -2.69
CA ALA A 184 -3.67 13.52 -4.08
C ALA A 184 -2.27 12.94 -4.37
N GLY A 185 -1.20 13.54 -3.83
CA GLY A 185 0.17 13.03 -3.99
C GLY A 185 0.37 11.62 -3.44
N LEU A 186 -0.21 11.33 -2.27
CA LEU A 186 -0.20 9.98 -1.71
C LEU A 186 -1.00 9.00 -2.58
N CYS A 187 -2.15 9.42 -3.11
CA CYS A 187 -2.92 8.62 -4.06
C CYS A 187 -2.11 8.28 -5.31
N VAL A 188 -1.38 9.23 -5.90
CA VAL A 188 -0.48 9.00 -7.05
C VAL A 188 0.57 7.94 -6.71
N VAL A 189 1.31 8.14 -5.62
CA VAL A 189 2.37 7.23 -5.17
C VAL A 189 1.83 5.83 -4.90
N ARG A 190 0.74 5.71 -4.12
CA ARG A 190 0.09 4.44 -3.80
C ARG A 190 -0.33 3.69 -5.05
N SER A 191 -0.86 4.40 -6.05
CA SER A 191 -1.34 3.82 -7.30
C SER A 191 -0.21 3.19 -8.10
N LEU A 192 0.90 3.92 -8.28
CA LEU A 192 2.07 3.44 -9.02
C LEU A 192 2.72 2.24 -8.31
N LEU A 193 2.89 2.32 -6.99
CA LEU A 193 3.45 1.24 -6.19
C LEU A 193 2.57 -0.01 -6.19
N THR A 194 1.25 0.16 -6.06
CA THR A 194 0.30 -0.95 -6.01
C THR A 194 0.18 -1.63 -7.37
N ALA A 195 0.08 -0.87 -8.47
CA ALA A 195 0.08 -1.42 -9.82
C ALA A 195 1.36 -2.21 -10.11
N ARG A 196 2.53 -1.69 -9.72
CA ARG A 196 3.80 -2.42 -9.86
C ARG A 196 3.85 -3.69 -9.01
N LYS A 197 3.38 -3.62 -7.76
CA LYS A 197 3.35 -4.77 -6.83
C LYS A 197 2.47 -5.90 -7.36
N LEU A 198 1.31 -5.57 -7.91
CA LEU A 198 0.33 -6.55 -8.41
C LEU A 198 0.55 -6.94 -9.87
N HIS A 199 1.36 -6.18 -10.61
CA HIS A 199 1.48 -6.23 -12.07
C HIS A 199 0.15 -5.98 -12.79
N TYR A 200 -0.67 -5.06 -12.26
CA TYR A 200 -1.97 -4.70 -12.83
C TYR A 200 -1.86 -3.46 -13.72
N ALA A 201 -2.71 -3.39 -14.75
CA ALA A 201 -2.85 -2.19 -15.56
C ALA A 201 -3.63 -1.10 -14.80
N LEU A 202 -3.33 0.17 -15.06
CA LEU A 202 -4.12 1.28 -14.53
C LEU A 202 -5.38 1.46 -15.36
N GLY A 203 -6.56 1.43 -14.75
CA GLY A 203 -7.81 1.74 -15.39
C GLY A 203 -7.88 3.22 -15.82
N PRO A 204 -8.81 3.57 -16.73
CA PRO A 204 -8.86 4.90 -17.31
C PRO A 204 -9.04 6.06 -16.31
N ARG A 205 -9.83 5.89 -15.24
CA ARG A 205 -10.02 6.96 -14.26
C ARG A 205 -8.72 7.20 -13.52
N LEU A 206 -8.07 6.13 -13.05
CA LEU A 206 -6.82 6.21 -12.33
C LEU A 206 -5.67 6.72 -13.20
N ALA A 207 -5.59 6.31 -14.46
CA ALA A 207 -4.60 6.82 -15.41
C ALA A 207 -4.76 8.35 -15.61
N ARG A 208 -5.99 8.84 -15.74
CA ARG A 208 -6.27 10.29 -15.82
C ARG A 208 -5.88 11.01 -14.54
N TYR A 209 -6.22 10.45 -13.38
CA TYR A 209 -5.89 11.01 -12.07
C TYR A 209 -4.37 11.12 -11.87
N VAL A 210 -3.63 10.04 -12.15
CA VAL A 210 -2.17 10.00 -12.05
C VAL A 210 -1.53 10.99 -13.02
N ALA A 211 -2.01 11.07 -14.27
CA ALA A 211 -1.52 12.04 -15.24
C ALA A 211 -1.80 13.48 -14.80
N HIS A 212 -2.97 13.76 -14.23
CA HIS A 212 -3.36 15.10 -13.81
C HIS A 212 -2.58 15.57 -12.58
N HIS A 213 -2.60 14.80 -11.48
CA HIS A 213 -1.95 15.19 -10.24
C HIS A 213 -0.44 14.93 -10.28
N GLY A 214 -0.02 13.79 -10.81
CA GLY A 214 1.41 13.42 -10.85
C GLY A 214 2.26 14.36 -11.70
N SER A 215 1.69 15.02 -12.73
CA SER A 215 2.44 16.00 -13.52
C SER A 215 2.53 17.38 -12.87
N ARG A 216 1.79 17.63 -11.78
CA ARG A 216 1.68 18.94 -11.10
C ARG A 216 2.39 18.98 -9.76
N ILE A 217 2.69 17.81 -9.19
CA ILE A 217 3.38 17.67 -7.92
C ILE A 217 4.86 17.44 -8.21
N ASP A 218 5.74 18.14 -7.49
CA ASP A 218 7.18 17.94 -7.65
C ASP A 218 7.57 16.50 -7.27
N ALA A 219 8.47 15.91 -8.03
CA ALA A 219 8.94 14.56 -7.77
C ALA A 219 9.68 14.45 -6.43
N ALA A 220 10.33 15.54 -5.98
CA ALA A 220 10.90 15.60 -4.63
C ALA A 220 9.82 15.49 -3.54
N GLU A 221 8.66 16.14 -3.75
CA GLU A 221 7.52 16.06 -2.85
C GLU A 221 6.93 14.64 -2.84
N LEU A 222 6.84 13.97 -4.00
CA LEU A 222 6.41 12.57 -4.08
C LEU A 222 7.38 11.59 -3.38
N GLU A 223 8.69 11.86 -3.39
CA GLU A 223 9.68 11.11 -2.59
C GLU A 223 9.48 11.35 -1.09
N ALA A 224 9.28 12.61 -0.67
CA ALA A 224 9.01 12.96 0.73
C ALA A 224 7.74 12.29 1.25
N ILE A 225 6.68 12.23 0.43
CA ILE A 225 5.44 11.49 0.74
C ILE A 225 5.73 10.00 0.97
N GLN A 226 6.58 9.38 0.15
CA GLN A 226 6.96 7.98 0.33
C GLN A 226 7.72 7.76 1.64
N LEU A 227 8.68 8.64 1.95
CA LEU A 227 9.44 8.54 3.18
C LEU A 227 8.53 8.68 4.41
N SER A 228 7.63 9.67 4.40
CA SER A 228 6.67 9.89 5.48
C SER A 228 5.70 8.71 5.65
N HIS A 229 5.18 8.14 4.56
CA HIS A 229 4.13 7.12 4.63
C HIS A 229 4.66 5.68 4.74
N TYR A 230 5.81 5.38 4.14
CA TYR A 230 6.38 4.03 4.09
C TYR A 230 7.69 3.87 4.87
N GLY A 231 8.25 4.96 5.40
CA GLY A 231 9.57 4.97 6.06
C GLY A 231 10.75 4.80 5.11
N ARG A 232 10.51 4.75 3.79
CA ARG A 232 11.54 4.58 2.76
C ARG A 232 11.04 4.98 1.38
N ILE A 233 11.97 5.39 0.51
CA ILE A 233 11.71 5.61 -0.91
C ILE A 233 11.68 4.26 -1.62
N ARG A 234 10.61 4.00 -2.38
CA ARG A 234 10.41 2.76 -3.15
C ARG A 234 10.45 3.01 -4.66
N LEU A 235 10.16 4.24 -5.07
CA LEU A 235 10.35 4.78 -6.41
C LEU A 235 11.16 6.06 -6.27
N ASP A 236 12.36 6.08 -6.82
CA ASP A 236 13.14 7.31 -6.93
C ASP A 236 12.48 8.30 -7.91
N ARG A 237 12.97 9.53 -7.89
CA ARG A 237 12.57 10.64 -8.76
C ARG A 237 12.47 10.26 -10.24
N ASP A 238 13.49 9.60 -10.78
CA ASP A 238 13.55 9.25 -12.20
C ASP A 238 12.50 8.20 -12.56
N GLN A 239 12.31 7.21 -11.69
CA GLN A 239 11.28 6.19 -11.84
C GLN A 239 9.89 6.81 -11.77
N LEU A 240 9.62 7.70 -10.81
CA LEU A 240 8.35 8.40 -10.69
C LEU A 240 8.03 9.19 -11.96
N MET A 241 8.94 10.06 -12.39
CA MET A 241 8.76 10.91 -13.55
C MET A 241 8.56 10.10 -14.84
N ARG A 242 9.32 9.00 -14.99
CA ARG A 242 9.17 8.11 -16.14
C ARG A 242 7.81 7.43 -16.16
N LEU A 243 7.35 6.89 -15.03
CA LEU A 243 6.05 6.24 -14.93
C LEU A 243 4.92 7.23 -15.21
N ILE A 244 4.97 8.43 -14.61
CA ILE A 244 3.99 9.49 -14.84
C ILE A 244 3.95 9.87 -16.32
N ARG A 245 5.11 10.05 -16.97
CA ARG A 245 5.18 10.36 -18.41
C ARG A 245 4.56 9.26 -19.28
N ILE A 246 4.79 7.99 -18.96
CA ILE A 246 4.20 6.84 -19.68
C ILE A 246 2.68 6.86 -19.56
N VAL A 247 2.16 7.12 -18.36
CA VAL A 247 0.72 7.22 -18.11
C VAL A 247 0.13 8.41 -18.86
N SER A 248 0.79 9.57 -18.83
CA SER A 248 0.36 10.78 -19.54
C SER A 248 0.39 10.62 -21.06
N GLY A 249 1.44 10.02 -21.63
CA GLY A 249 1.57 9.85 -23.09
C GLY A 249 0.55 8.87 -23.70
N LYS A 250 0.12 7.87 -22.93
CA LYS A 250 -0.90 6.90 -23.39
C LYS A 250 -2.34 7.45 -23.37
N ARG A 251 -2.58 8.68 -22.90
CA ARG A 251 -3.90 9.34 -22.93
C ARG A 251 -4.35 9.79 -24.32
N MET A 252 -3.47 9.83 -25.31
CA MET A 252 -3.77 10.39 -26.65
C MET A 252 -4.60 9.45 -27.56
N ALA A 253 -5.06 8.30 -27.07
CA ALA A 253 -5.89 7.38 -27.84
C ALA A 253 -7.38 7.76 -27.77
N THR A 254 -8.09 7.65 -28.90
CA THR A 254 -9.53 7.98 -29.07
C THR A 254 -10.47 7.12 -28.22
N ARG A 255 -10.00 5.99 -27.68
CA ARG A 255 -10.73 5.16 -26.70
C ARG A 255 -9.87 4.95 -25.45
N PRO A 256 -10.35 5.32 -24.25
CA PRO A 256 -9.61 5.08 -23.02
C PRO A 256 -9.45 3.57 -22.78
N ARG A 257 -8.21 3.10 -22.75
CA ARG A 257 -7.85 1.70 -22.45
C ARG A 257 -6.99 1.64 -21.19
N PRO A 258 -7.00 0.51 -20.45
CA PRO A 258 -6.08 0.32 -19.34
C PRO A 258 -4.61 0.51 -19.75
N VAL A 259 -3.84 1.15 -18.88
CA VAL A 259 -2.43 1.48 -19.12
C VAL A 259 -1.54 0.51 -18.36
N GLU A 260 -0.86 -0.37 -19.10
CA GLU A 260 0.20 -1.20 -18.54
C GLU A 260 1.44 -0.37 -18.18
N LEU A 261 1.94 -0.58 -16.96
CA LEU A 261 3.20 -0.03 -16.50
C LEU A 261 4.38 -0.96 -16.87
N PRO A 262 5.57 -0.41 -17.17
CA PRO A 262 6.77 -1.21 -17.38
C PRO A 262 7.10 -2.06 -16.14
N ARG A 263 7.63 -3.26 -16.40
CA ARG A 263 8.22 -4.13 -15.38
C ARG A 263 9.49 -3.48 -14.81
N VAL A 264 9.85 -3.84 -13.56
CA VAL A 264 11.02 -3.29 -12.86
C VAL A 264 12.30 -3.33 -13.71
N ARG A 265 12.59 -4.50 -14.31
CA ARG A 265 13.75 -4.68 -15.20
C ARG A 265 13.78 -3.73 -16.41
N GLN A 266 12.61 -3.30 -16.90
CA GLN A 266 12.50 -2.36 -18.02
C GLN A 266 12.78 -0.91 -17.60
N LEU A 267 12.73 -0.61 -16.31
CA LEU A 267 13.09 0.70 -15.76
C LEU A 267 14.60 0.78 -15.48
N GLU A 268 15.22 -0.34 -15.08
CA GLU A 268 16.67 -0.46 -14.84
C GLU A 268 17.49 -0.40 -16.14
N TRP A 269 16.99 -0.92 -17.26
CA TRP A 269 17.70 -1.07 -18.54
C TRP A 269 18.04 0.23 -19.30
N LYS A 270 17.83 1.43 -18.73
CA LYS A 270 18.09 2.71 -19.43
C LYS A 270 18.97 3.69 -18.67
N LEU A 271 19.58 3.28 -17.57
CA LEU A 271 20.77 4.00 -17.10
C LEU A 271 21.94 3.46 -17.93
N PRO A 272 22.68 4.29 -18.69
CA PRO A 272 24.00 3.90 -19.12
C PRO A 272 24.72 3.42 -17.85
N ARG A 273 25.31 2.22 -17.87
CA ARG A 273 26.27 1.88 -16.82
C ARG A 273 27.24 3.07 -16.77
N PRO A 274 27.55 3.65 -15.60
CA PRO A 274 28.70 4.52 -15.53
C PRO A 274 29.82 3.75 -16.21
N GLN A 275 30.38 4.32 -17.29
CA GLN A 275 31.67 3.84 -17.76
C GLN A 275 32.52 3.71 -16.51
N GLN A 276 33.12 2.53 -16.29
CA GLN A 276 34.13 2.38 -15.26
C GLN A 276 35.12 3.52 -15.51
N LEU A 277 35.03 4.59 -14.70
CA LEU A 277 36.13 5.51 -14.55
C LEU A 277 37.19 4.66 -13.91
N ASP A 278 38.10 4.21 -14.76
CA ASP A 278 39.30 3.49 -14.41
C ASP A 278 40.10 4.36 -13.45
N TRP A 279 39.94 4.10 -12.15
CA TRP A 279 40.64 4.85 -11.09
C TRP A 279 42.13 4.48 -10.98
N HIS A 280 42.67 3.75 -11.96
CA HIS A 280 44.08 3.41 -12.05
C HIS A 280 44.72 3.93 -13.33
N SER A 281 44.90 5.24 -13.44
CA SER A 281 46.10 5.83 -14.04
C SER A 281 46.09 7.36 -13.96
N ARG A 282 46.80 7.90 -12.96
CA ARG A 282 47.86 8.89 -13.17
C ARG A 282 48.41 9.32 -11.81
N GLU A 283 49.72 9.13 -11.72
CA GLU A 283 50.61 9.46 -10.61
C GLU A 283 50.38 10.88 -10.08
N TRP A 284 50.12 11.01 -8.78
CA TRP A 284 50.38 12.24 -8.05
C TRP A 284 51.74 12.09 -7.38
N ARG A 285 52.81 12.50 -8.08
CA ARG A 285 54.14 12.64 -7.47
C ARG A 285 54.17 13.95 -6.68
N SER A 286 54.43 13.81 -5.39
CA SER A 286 54.82 14.90 -4.51
C SER A 286 56.16 15.49 -4.96
N THR A 287 56.22 16.78 -5.23
CA THR A 287 57.46 17.55 -5.15
C THR A 287 57.17 18.91 -4.56
N SER A 288 57.41 19.03 -3.26
CA SER A 288 57.84 20.27 -2.62
C SER A 288 59.15 20.73 -3.27
N ARG A 289 59.25 21.99 -3.68
CA ARG A 289 60.49 22.75 -3.85
C ARG A 289 60.17 24.25 -3.98
N GLU A 290 60.44 24.96 -2.88
CA GLU A 290 61.13 26.26 -2.78
C GLU A 290 60.93 27.29 -3.90
N ALA A 291 60.35 28.43 -3.53
CA ALA A 291 60.44 29.68 -4.29
C ALA A 291 61.73 30.45 -3.90
N PRO A 292 62.47 31.03 -4.85
CA PRO A 292 63.72 31.73 -4.57
C PRO A 292 63.50 33.17 -4.12
N ILE A 293 64.38 33.60 -3.22
CA ILE A 293 64.64 34.97 -2.81
C ILE A 293 65.24 35.74 -4.00
N PHE A 294 64.73 36.93 -4.29
CA PHE A 294 65.45 37.92 -5.10
C PHE A 294 65.51 39.24 -4.33
N GLN A 295 66.73 39.59 -3.92
CA GLN A 295 67.11 40.93 -3.51
C GLN A 295 67.38 41.77 -4.78
N SER A 296 66.90 43.01 -4.80
CA SER A 296 67.54 44.07 -5.56
C SER A 296 67.73 45.29 -4.65
N THR A 297 68.98 45.67 -4.53
CA THR A 297 69.51 46.92 -3.97
C THR A 297 69.06 48.14 -4.76
N GLY A 298 68.83 49.25 -4.05
CA GLY A 298 68.55 50.58 -4.57
C GLY A 298 67.92 51.46 -3.49
#